data_AF-A0A6B2XSS8-F1
#
_entry.id   AF-A0A6B2XSS8-F1
#
_cell.length_a   1.000
_cell.length_b   1.000
_cell.length_c   1.000
_cell.angle_alpha   90.00
_cell.angle_beta   90.00
_cell.angle_gamma   90.00
#
_symmetry.space_group_name_H-M   'P 1'
#
loop_
_entity.id
_entity.type
_entity.pdbx_description
1 polymer ?
#
loop_
_entity_poly.entity_id
_entity_poly.type
_entity_poly.pdbx_seq_one_letter_code
_entity_poly.pdbx_strand_id
1 'polypeptide(L)'
;RDGVQSERFADGSVYAFARTDARSRTEYLVAANNAAEARTVELDAPAGARYRTLYGGSALLRASAAGKLTVTVPALGSVVLQGAAPLAAPATKPALTLKAPAPGATGTVELSADVTGGGLNRVVFAAQTGTGHWQVLGSADHAPYKVTQHVSAPAGTALRYKAVVV
;
A
#
# COMPACT_ATOMS: atom_id res chain seq x y z
N ARG A 1 -8.45 -6.24 8.56
CA ARG A 1 -7.32 -5.31 8.74
C ARG A 1 -6.71 -5.15 7.35
N ASP A 2 -7.41 -4.44 6.47
CA ASP A 2 -7.24 -4.62 5.02
C ASP A 2 -7.29 -3.26 4.33
N GLY A 3 -6.49 -3.13 3.28
CA GLY A 3 -6.40 -1.91 2.50
C GLY A 3 -5.00 -1.63 2.01
N VAL A 4 -4.92 -0.95 0.86
CA VAL A 4 -3.68 -0.51 0.23
C VAL A 4 -3.14 0.71 0.97
N GLN A 5 -1.83 0.71 1.19
CA GLN A 5 -1.12 1.89 1.66
C GLN A 5 -0.50 2.62 0.48
N SER A 6 -0.53 3.95 0.50
CA SER A 6 0.17 4.77 -0.47
C SER A 6 0.85 5.92 0.25
N GLU A 7 2.18 6.01 0.15
CA GLU A 7 2.91 7.17 0.62
C GLU A 7 2.47 8.40 -0.16
N ARG A 8 2.21 9.50 0.56
CA ARG A 8 1.76 10.78 -0.01
C ARG A 8 2.80 11.87 0.16
N PHE A 9 3.60 11.79 1.22
CA PHE A 9 4.60 12.79 1.54
C PHE A 9 5.62 12.23 2.53
N ALA A 10 6.90 12.51 2.31
CA ALA A 10 7.97 12.22 3.24
C ALA A 10 9.06 13.27 3.07
N ASP A 11 9.02 14.33 3.88
CA ASP A 11 10.03 15.38 3.86
C ASP A 11 10.15 16.06 5.23
N GLY A 12 11.39 16.35 5.63
CA GLY A 12 11.73 16.94 6.92
C GLY A 12 11.09 16.21 8.09
N SER A 13 10.19 16.91 8.80
CA SER A 13 9.53 16.41 10.01
C SER A 13 8.17 15.75 9.75
N VAL A 14 7.66 15.82 8.52
CA VAL A 14 6.31 15.35 8.18
C VAL A 14 6.35 14.08 7.35
N TYR A 15 5.60 13.08 7.82
CA TYR A 15 5.30 11.88 7.06
C TYR A 15 3.80 11.76 6.86
N ALA A 16 3.35 11.49 5.64
CA ALA A 16 1.95 11.29 5.32
C ALA A 16 1.72 10.13 4.37
N PHE A 17 0.65 9.38 4.63
CA PHE A 17 0.23 8.23 3.83
C PHE A 17 -1.29 8.10 3.80
N ALA A 18 -1.78 7.42 2.78
CA ALA A 18 -3.17 6.99 2.66
C ALA A 18 -3.29 5.51 3.02
N ARG A 19 -4.40 5.14 3.64
CA ARG A 19 -4.91 3.77 3.72
C ARG A 19 -6.28 3.73 3.08
N THR A 20 -6.49 2.83 2.11
CA THR A 20 -7.80 2.68 1.48
C THR A 20 -8.42 1.35 1.84
N ASP A 21 -9.59 1.37 2.49
CA ASP A 21 -10.35 0.15 2.75
C ASP A 21 -10.82 -0.47 1.42
N ALA A 22 -10.44 -1.72 1.15
CA ALA A 22 -10.65 -2.33 -0.16
C ALA A 22 -12.13 -2.57 -0.51
N ARG A 23 -13.00 -2.73 0.50
CA ARG A 23 -14.42 -3.02 0.29
C ARG A 23 -15.23 -1.75 0.02
N SER A 24 -15.13 -0.79 0.93
CA SER A 24 -15.84 0.49 0.83
C SER A 24 -15.15 1.47 -0.13
N ARG A 25 -13.88 1.23 -0.48
CA ARG A 25 -12.98 2.16 -1.18
C ARG A 25 -12.85 3.51 -0.47
N THR A 26 -13.08 3.52 0.84
CA THR A 26 -12.92 4.72 1.65
C THR A 26 -11.44 4.94 1.91
N GLU A 27 -10.95 6.11 1.51
CA GLU A 27 -9.58 6.52 1.79
C GLU A 27 -9.48 7.23 3.15
N TYR A 28 -8.42 6.91 3.90
CA TYR A 28 -8.02 7.57 5.13
C TYR A 28 -6.62 8.14 4.95
N LEU A 29 -6.47 9.46 5.01
CA LEU A 29 -5.18 10.12 5.00
C LEU A 29 -4.71 10.35 6.42
N VAL A 30 -3.46 9.99 6.70
CA VAL A 30 -2.79 10.20 7.98
C VAL A 30 -1.55 11.01 7.72
N ALA A 31 -1.35 12.07 8.48
CA ALA A 31 -0.12 12.85 8.48
C ALA A 31 0.36 13.03 9.91
N ALA A 32 1.66 12.84 10.14
CA ALA A 32 2.30 13.02 11.45
C ALA A 32 3.49 13.98 11.31
N ASN A 33 3.71 14.80 12.33
CA ASN A 33 4.77 15.79 12.39
C ASN A 33 5.53 15.64 13.70
N ASN A 34 6.85 15.43 13.63
CA ASN A 34 7.71 15.30 14.80
C ASN A 34 8.52 16.57 15.13
N ALA A 35 8.24 17.71 14.48
CA ALA A 35 8.81 19.00 14.84
C ALA A 35 8.04 19.67 16.00
N ALA A 36 8.71 20.58 16.70
CA ALA A 36 8.12 21.39 17.76
C ALA A 36 7.20 22.53 17.22
N GLU A 37 7.21 22.76 15.92
CA GLU A 37 6.34 23.70 15.22
C GLU A 37 5.33 22.97 14.32
N ALA A 38 4.17 23.60 14.11
CA ALA A 38 3.20 23.12 13.12
C ALA A 38 3.79 23.22 11.70
N ARG A 39 3.41 22.29 10.83
CA ARG A 39 3.85 22.24 9.43
C ARG A 39 2.66 22.16 8.50
N THR A 40 2.70 22.93 7.42
CA THR A 40 1.71 22.83 6.34
C THR A 40 2.36 22.16 5.14
N VAL A 41 1.72 21.11 4.64
CA VAL A 41 2.19 20.32 3.50
C VAL A 41 1.09 20.17 2.46
N GLU A 42 1.48 19.86 1.24
CA GLU A 42 0.57 19.55 0.15
C GLU A 42 0.63 18.06 -0.16
N LEU A 43 -0.51 17.38 -0.09
CA LEU A 43 -0.64 15.94 -0.32
C LEU A 43 -1.37 15.68 -1.64
N ASP A 44 -0.95 14.64 -2.37
CA ASP A 44 -1.73 14.15 -3.51
C ASP A 44 -3.06 13.55 -3.04
N ALA A 45 -4.14 13.90 -3.72
CA ALA A 45 -5.50 13.42 -3.46
C ALA A 45 -6.31 13.43 -4.78
N PRO A 46 -7.42 12.69 -4.89
CA PRO A 46 -8.28 12.80 -6.07
C PRO A 46 -8.80 14.23 -6.24
N ALA A 47 -8.79 14.73 -7.47
CA ALA A 47 -9.21 16.10 -7.77
C ALA A 47 -10.61 16.41 -7.24
N GLY A 48 -10.74 17.50 -6.49
CA GLY A 48 -12.02 17.93 -5.92
C GLY A 48 -12.55 17.07 -4.76
N ALA A 49 -11.83 16.01 -4.34
CA ALA A 49 -12.23 15.15 -3.23
C ALA A 49 -12.40 15.95 -1.94
N ARG A 50 -13.37 15.55 -1.12
CA ARG A 50 -13.62 16.16 0.19
C ARG A 50 -13.19 15.20 1.28
N TYR A 51 -12.61 15.75 2.34
CA TYR A 51 -12.14 15.00 3.48
C TYR A 51 -12.70 15.58 4.76
N ARG A 52 -13.27 14.72 5.61
CA ARG A 52 -13.67 15.05 6.97
C ARG A 52 -12.51 14.73 7.91
N THR A 53 -12.13 15.67 8.77
CA THR A 53 -11.19 15.37 9.86
C THR A 53 -11.82 14.43 10.88
N LEU A 54 -11.12 13.34 11.19
CA LEU A 54 -11.44 12.41 12.27
C LEU A 54 -10.63 12.68 13.53
N TYR A 55 -9.40 13.19 13.38
CA TYR A 55 -8.49 13.50 14.48
C TYR A 55 -7.53 14.62 14.10
N GLY A 56 -7.07 15.38 15.10
CA GLY A 56 -6.05 16.43 14.92
C GLY A 56 -6.59 17.76 14.39
N GLY A 57 -7.92 17.96 14.42
CA GLY A 57 -8.59 19.18 13.97
C GLY A 57 -10.09 18.96 13.78
N SER A 58 -10.78 19.94 13.18
CA SER A 58 -12.23 19.92 12.95
C SER A 58 -12.66 20.41 11.56
N ALA A 59 -11.71 20.51 10.62
CA ALA A 59 -11.96 21.06 9.29
C ALA A 59 -12.63 20.05 8.33
N LEU A 60 -13.39 20.57 7.39
CA LEU A 60 -13.70 19.88 6.14
C LEU A 60 -12.76 20.40 5.07
N LEU A 61 -11.89 19.54 4.55
CA LEU A 61 -10.92 19.92 3.53
C LEU A 61 -11.40 19.50 2.16
N ARG A 62 -10.97 20.24 1.13
CA ARG A 62 -11.24 19.91 -0.26
C ARG A 62 -9.96 19.96 -1.06
N ALA A 63 -9.67 18.89 -1.79
CA ALA A 63 -8.58 18.85 -2.74
C ALA A 63 -8.86 19.82 -3.90
N SER A 64 -7.82 20.47 -4.40
CA SER A 64 -7.89 21.35 -5.55
C SER A 64 -8.28 20.59 -6.82
N ALA A 65 -8.57 21.33 -7.89
CA ALA A 65 -8.78 20.75 -9.22
C ALA A 65 -7.52 20.02 -9.76
N ALA A 66 -6.33 20.38 -9.25
CA ALA A 66 -5.07 19.73 -9.58
C ALA A 66 -4.79 18.46 -8.74
N GLY A 67 -5.72 18.04 -7.87
CA GLY A 67 -5.53 16.85 -7.04
C GLY A 67 -4.61 17.09 -5.85
N LYS A 68 -4.60 18.30 -5.30
CA LYS A 68 -3.74 18.69 -4.18
C LYS A 68 -4.55 19.05 -2.95
N LEU A 69 -4.19 18.48 -1.80
CA LEU A 69 -4.82 18.73 -0.51
C LEU A 69 -3.81 19.39 0.43
N THR A 70 -4.02 20.65 0.77
CA THR A 70 -3.20 21.36 1.76
C THR A 70 -3.62 20.97 3.17
N VAL A 71 -2.67 20.47 3.97
CA VAL A 71 -2.92 20.00 5.35
C VAL A 71 -1.91 20.64 6.29
N THR A 72 -2.41 21.26 7.36
CA THR A 72 -1.58 21.69 8.49
C THR A 72 -1.57 20.62 9.57
N VAL A 73 -0.39 20.08 9.87
CA VAL A 73 -0.16 19.09 10.92
C VAL A 73 0.40 19.81 12.16
N PRO A 74 -0.25 19.68 13.34
CA PRO A 74 0.22 20.32 14.57
C PRO A 74 1.65 19.92 14.95
N ALA A 75 2.30 20.74 15.77
CA ALA A 75 3.58 20.40 16.41
C ALA A 75 3.45 19.08 17.20
N LEU A 76 4.45 18.19 17.06
CA LEU A 76 4.51 16.90 17.75
C LEU A 76 3.19 16.11 17.69
N GLY A 77 2.49 16.20 16.56
CA GLY A 77 1.10 15.80 16.43
C GLY A 77 0.79 15.08 15.12
N SER A 78 -0.49 14.72 14.97
CA SER A 78 -0.98 14.06 13.77
C SER A 78 -2.38 14.51 13.41
N VAL A 79 -2.73 14.33 12.14
CA VAL A 79 -4.06 14.56 11.58
C VAL A 79 -4.51 13.28 10.90
N VAL A 80 -5.77 12.90 11.11
CA VAL A 80 -6.42 11.80 10.39
C VAL A 80 -7.64 12.35 9.67
N LEU A 81 -7.70 12.10 8.37
CA LEU A 81 -8.77 12.55 7.49
C LEU A 81 -9.44 11.35 6.83
N GLN A 82 -10.76 11.39 6.69
CA GLN A 82 -11.53 10.38 5.96
C GLN A 82 -12.14 11.00 4.71
N GLY A 83 -11.94 10.37 3.56
CA GLY A 83 -12.60 10.73 2.31
C GLY A 83 -14.13 10.67 2.46
N ALA A 84 -14.81 11.71 2.00
CA ALA A 84 -16.26 11.81 2.09
C ALA A 84 -16.99 10.94 1.04
N ALA A 85 -16.27 10.44 0.04
CA ALA A 85 -16.77 9.56 -0.99
C ALA A 85 -15.77 8.42 -1.26
N PRO A 86 -16.26 7.23 -1.66
CA PRO A 86 -15.40 6.15 -2.14
C PRO A 86 -14.52 6.58 -3.32
N LEU A 87 -13.28 6.08 -3.37
CA LEU A 87 -12.43 6.23 -4.55
C LEU A 87 -13.08 5.59 -5.77
N ALA A 88 -12.83 6.17 -6.95
CA ALA A 88 -13.30 5.64 -8.22
C ALA A 88 -12.82 4.18 -8.41
N ALA A 89 -13.63 3.39 -9.11
CA ALA A 89 -13.24 2.02 -9.42
C ALA A 89 -12.09 2.06 -10.45
N PRO A 90 -11.13 1.13 -10.38
CA PRO A 90 -10.14 0.99 -11.43
C PRO A 90 -10.79 0.83 -12.81
N ALA A 91 -10.24 1.53 -13.81
CA ALA A 91 -10.72 1.44 -15.19
C ALA A 91 -10.36 0.10 -15.86
N THR A 92 -9.30 -0.55 -15.38
CA THR A 92 -8.81 -1.81 -15.92
C THR A 92 -8.65 -2.85 -14.81
N LYS A 93 -8.80 -4.12 -15.17
CA LYS A 93 -8.50 -5.23 -14.26
C LYS A 93 -6.98 -5.32 -14.03
N PRO A 94 -6.54 -5.77 -12.84
CA PRO A 94 -5.13 -5.98 -12.60
C PRO A 94 -4.59 -7.17 -13.40
N ALA A 95 -3.36 -7.06 -13.87
CA ALA A 95 -2.57 -8.14 -14.46
C ALA A 95 -1.26 -8.30 -13.68
N LEU A 96 -0.81 -9.53 -13.47
CA LEU A 96 0.35 -9.85 -12.64
C LEU A 96 1.39 -10.64 -13.42
N THR A 97 2.65 -10.24 -13.27
CA THR A 97 3.82 -11.00 -13.72
C THR A 97 4.68 -11.35 -12.50
N LEU A 98 4.75 -12.65 -12.17
CA LEU A 98 5.59 -13.15 -11.07
C LEU A 98 7.05 -13.26 -11.51
N LYS A 99 7.95 -12.71 -10.70
CA LYS A 99 9.41 -12.92 -10.78
C LYS A 99 9.81 -13.85 -9.65
N ALA A 100 9.97 -15.12 -9.99
CA ALA A 100 10.42 -16.15 -9.06
C ALA A 100 11.95 -16.16 -8.93
N PRO A 101 12.49 -16.72 -7.84
CA PRO A 101 13.92 -16.95 -7.69
C PRO A 101 14.47 -17.85 -8.80
N ALA A 102 15.76 -17.72 -9.10
CA ALA A 102 16.43 -18.59 -10.04
C ALA A 102 16.31 -20.07 -9.61
N PRO A 103 16.16 -21.02 -10.56
CA PRO A 103 16.18 -22.45 -10.24
C PRO A 103 17.44 -22.83 -9.46
N GLY A 104 17.27 -23.59 -8.38
CA GLY A 104 18.37 -24.02 -7.52
C GLY A 104 18.86 -22.98 -6.50
N ALA A 105 18.21 -21.81 -6.40
CA ALA A 105 18.51 -20.84 -5.35
C ALA A 105 18.33 -21.44 -3.94
N THR A 106 19.26 -21.12 -3.04
CA THR A 106 19.27 -21.60 -1.64
C THR A 106 19.32 -20.41 -0.67
N GLY A 107 19.11 -20.67 0.62
CA GLY A 107 19.08 -19.63 1.63
C GLY A 107 17.85 -18.74 1.52
N THR A 108 18.00 -17.44 1.81
CA THR A 108 16.89 -16.49 1.73
C THR A 108 16.77 -15.94 0.31
N VAL A 109 15.62 -16.16 -0.32
CA VAL A 109 15.31 -15.72 -1.67
C VAL A 109 14.21 -14.66 -1.66
N GLU A 110 14.22 -13.76 -2.64
CA GLU A 110 13.16 -12.78 -2.85
C GLU A 110 12.24 -13.24 -3.98
N LEU A 111 10.94 -13.07 -3.77
CA LEU A 111 9.92 -13.11 -4.81
C LEU A 111 9.38 -11.71 -5.02
N SER A 112 9.19 -11.34 -6.28
CA SER A 112 8.56 -10.07 -6.62
C SER A 112 7.48 -10.24 -7.67
N ALA A 113 6.56 -9.29 -7.75
CA ALA A 113 5.54 -9.25 -8.79
C ALA A 113 5.44 -7.85 -9.38
N ASP A 114 5.40 -7.78 -10.70
CA ASP A 114 4.98 -6.57 -11.40
C ASP A 114 3.46 -6.65 -11.57
N VAL A 115 2.76 -5.55 -11.24
CA VAL A 115 1.31 -5.45 -11.42
C VAL A 115 1.01 -4.24 -12.29
N THR A 116 0.20 -4.45 -13.32
CA THR A 116 -0.35 -3.39 -14.17
C THR A 116 -1.87 -3.35 -14.06
N GLY A 117 -2.47 -2.19 -14.33
CA GLY A 117 -3.90 -1.98 -14.15
C GLY A 117 -4.35 -2.10 -12.69
N GLY A 118 -5.66 -2.14 -12.47
CA GLY A 118 -6.20 -2.07 -11.12
C GLY A 118 -5.91 -0.73 -10.45
N GLY A 119 -5.91 -0.71 -9.12
CA GLY A 119 -5.62 0.53 -8.38
C GLY A 119 -5.39 0.30 -6.89
N LEU A 120 -6.26 -0.49 -6.26
CA LEU A 120 -6.13 -0.90 -4.85
C LEU A 120 -5.56 -2.32 -4.76
N ASN A 121 -4.52 -2.58 -5.54
CA ASN A 121 -3.97 -3.91 -5.72
C ASN A 121 -3.26 -4.41 -4.46
N ARG A 122 -3.49 -5.66 -4.09
CA ARG A 122 -2.68 -6.41 -3.13
C ARG A 122 -2.21 -7.70 -3.77
N VAL A 123 -0.93 -8.04 -3.60
CA VAL A 123 -0.37 -9.29 -4.11
C VAL A 123 -0.15 -10.26 -2.96
N VAL A 124 -0.70 -11.47 -3.07
CA VAL A 124 -0.47 -12.58 -2.16
C VAL A 124 0.47 -13.58 -2.81
N PHE A 125 1.54 -13.95 -2.12
CA PHE A 125 2.56 -14.89 -2.60
C PHE A 125 2.44 -16.21 -1.88
N ALA A 126 2.65 -17.31 -2.61
CA ALA A 126 2.64 -18.65 -2.04
C ALA A 126 3.70 -19.55 -2.70
N ALA A 127 4.20 -20.51 -1.92
CA ALA A 127 5.13 -21.54 -2.37
C ALA A 127 4.56 -22.94 -2.13
N GLN A 128 5.00 -23.91 -2.92
CA GLN A 128 4.69 -25.32 -2.76
C GLN A 128 5.97 -26.13 -2.86
N THR A 129 6.28 -26.90 -1.82
CA THR A 129 7.41 -27.83 -1.79
C THR A 129 6.92 -29.24 -2.16
N GLY A 130 7.56 -29.85 -3.16
CA GLY A 130 7.22 -31.18 -3.67
C GLY A 130 5.77 -31.25 -4.17
N THR A 131 4.98 -32.13 -3.59
CA THR A 131 3.53 -32.28 -3.83
C THR A 131 2.69 -31.85 -2.62
N GLY A 132 3.30 -31.16 -1.65
CA GLY A 132 2.62 -30.69 -0.45
C GLY A 132 1.60 -29.59 -0.73
N HIS A 133 1.00 -29.06 0.34
CA HIS A 133 0.06 -27.95 0.24
C HIS A 133 0.77 -26.63 -0.10
N TRP A 134 0.07 -25.75 -0.82
CA TRP A 134 0.51 -24.36 -1.00
C TRP A 134 0.55 -23.65 0.36
N GLN A 135 1.69 -23.07 0.68
CA GLN A 135 1.91 -22.24 1.87
C GLN A 135 1.92 -20.77 1.46
N VAL A 136 1.12 -19.94 2.13
CA VAL A 136 1.16 -18.49 1.93
C VAL A 136 2.42 -17.95 2.59
N LEU A 137 3.22 -17.22 1.80
CA LEU A 137 4.45 -16.57 2.28
C LEU A 137 4.16 -15.20 2.88
N GLY A 138 3.16 -14.51 2.35
CA GLY A 138 2.77 -13.17 2.79
C GLY A 138 1.99 -12.42 1.71
N SER A 139 1.68 -11.15 2.02
CA SER A 139 1.05 -10.24 1.09
C SER A 139 1.73 -8.87 1.10
N ALA A 140 1.82 -8.25 -0.07
CA ALA A 140 2.26 -6.87 -0.25
C ALA A 140 1.09 -6.02 -0.75
N ASP A 141 0.83 -4.89 -0.10
CA ASP A 141 -0.30 -4.00 -0.39
C ASP A 141 0.11 -2.70 -1.09
N HIS A 142 1.36 -2.60 -1.52
CA HIS A 142 1.90 -1.52 -2.34
C HIS A 142 3.11 -2.00 -3.13
N ALA A 143 3.42 -1.29 -4.21
CA ALA A 143 4.64 -1.53 -4.99
C ALA A 143 5.87 -0.95 -4.25
N PRO A 144 7.06 -1.58 -4.36
CA PRO A 144 7.31 -2.83 -5.06
C PRO A 144 6.73 -4.05 -4.31
N TYR A 145 5.98 -4.91 -5.00
CA TYR A 145 5.36 -6.08 -4.39
C TYR A 145 6.38 -7.19 -4.20
N LYS A 146 6.79 -7.43 -2.95
CA LYS A 146 7.88 -8.35 -2.63
C LYS A 146 7.59 -9.15 -1.37
N VAL A 147 8.10 -10.38 -1.33
CA VAL A 147 8.23 -11.19 -0.10
C VAL A 147 9.56 -11.93 -0.14
N THR A 148 10.07 -12.31 1.02
CA THR A 148 11.22 -13.21 1.12
C THR A 148 10.79 -14.57 1.65
N GLN A 149 11.48 -15.62 1.21
CA GLN A 149 11.35 -16.96 1.76
C GLN A 149 12.73 -17.49 2.11
N HIS A 150 12.87 -18.11 3.28
CA HIS A 150 14.00 -18.98 3.56
C HIS A 150 13.75 -20.38 2.98
N VAL A 151 14.54 -20.81 2.02
CA VAL A 151 14.39 -22.09 1.32
C VAL A 151 14.89 -23.22 2.21
N SER A 152 13.94 -24.00 2.74
CA SER A 152 14.20 -25.20 3.55
C SER A 152 13.92 -26.51 2.80
N ALA A 153 13.56 -26.43 1.51
CA ALA A 153 13.27 -27.60 0.70
C ALA A 153 14.54 -28.46 0.51
N PRO A 154 14.46 -29.79 0.67
CA PRO A 154 15.61 -30.66 0.41
C PRO A 154 16.10 -30.54 -1.03
N ALA A 155 17.41 -30.69 -1.24
CA ALA A 155 17.99 -30.71 -2.58
C ALA A 155 17.29 -31.72 -3.50
N GLY A 156 17.05 -31.34 -4.75
CA GLY A 156 16.28 -32.15 -5.71
C GLY A 156 14.76 -32.10 -5.55
N THR A 157 14.24 -31.46 -4.50
CA THR A 157 12.79 -31.27 -4.33
C THR A 157 12.29 -30.08 -5.15
N ALA A 158 11.24 -30.30 -5.95
CA ALA A 158 10.62 -29.22 -6.70
C ALA A 158 10.03 -28.14 -5.75
N LEU A 159 10.35 -26.88 -6.01
CA LEU A 159 9.77 -25.73 -5.32
C LEU A 159 9.04 -24.86 -6.35
N ARG A 160 7.72 -24.76 -6.21
CA ARG A 160 6.86 -23.99 -7.11
C ARG A 160 6.38 -22.73 -6.43
N TYR A 161 6.19 -21.67 -7.22
CA TYR A 161 5.75 -20.38 -6.74
C TYR A 161 4.51 -19.92 -7.50
N LYS A 162 3.65 -19.19 -6.80
CA LYS A 162 2.52 -18.47 -7.40
C LYS A 162 2.30 -17.15 -6.68
N ALA A 163 1.73 -16.20 -7.40
CA ALA A 163 1.22 -14.97 -6.82
C ALA A 163 -0.16 -14.66 -7.39
N VAL A 164 -0.99 -14.02 -6.58
CA VAL A 164 -2.34 -13.61 -6.96
C VAL A 164 -2.49 -12.14 -6.61
N VAL A 165 -2.95 -11.35 -7.58
CA VAL A 165 -3.35 -9.96 -7.35
C VAL A 165 -4.85 -9.91 -7.08
N VAL A 166 -5.24 -9.15 -6.05
CA VAL A 166 -6.63 -8.85 -5.67
C VAL A 166 -6.88 -7.36 -5.62
#